data_AF-A0A8D8KS67-F1
#
_entry.id   AF-A0A8D8KS67-F1
#
_cell.length_a   1.000
_cell.length_b   1.000
_cell.length_c   1.000
_cell.angle_alpha   90.00
_cell.angle_beta   90.00
_cell.angle_gamma   90.00
#
_symmetry.space_group_name_H-M   'P 1'
#
loop_
_entity.id
_entity.type
_entity.pdbx_description
1 polymer ?
#
loop_
_entity_poly.entity_id
_entity_poly.type
_entity_poly.pdbx_seq_one_letter_code
_entity_poly.pdbx_strand_id
1 'polypeptide(L)'
;MGASFVFGIGCLMLPAIAYFVINQEWEFTIPLVGMVYRPWRLFLVVCGMPSLVCGLALLRFPESPKFVFMQGKKDEAIATIQWMHKLNTSGKEAKLQIVSIIDETEAQQTKARRKEAGATKGFVALMKLMWNQTAPLFMTPYLNKTTIVCVLQFGIYLTSNGMYMFFPYIVNRIAEIKMDRTTACNAVRFIPEELAAVNVTEVLECDAQSQKLDISTYEHSFILELMYALGFAVIGLVINAVGKLPILVFVFVSCGVSGILMVYIDVPALVIWLYLILLTCGFCISVVNAATIDLFPTNLR
;
A
#
# COMPACT_ATOMS: atom_id res chain seq x y z
N MET A 1 -13.63 8.70 -5.68
CA MET A 1 -13.70 7.98 -6.98
C MET A 1 -12.45 8.18 -7.82
N GLY A 2 -12.05 9.42 -8.17
CA GLY A 2 -10.85 9.66 -9.00
C GLY A 2 -9.54 9.10 -8.44
N ALA A 3 -9.23 9.32 -7.15
CA ALA A 3 -8.00 8.81 -6.55
C ALA A 3 -7.89 7.27 -6.57
N SER A 4 -8.99 6.56 -6.30
CA SER A 4 -9.04 5.09 -6.34
C SER A 4 -8.85 4.54 -7.75
N PHE A 5 -9.36 5.24 -8.77
CA PHE A 5 -9.17 4.88 -10.17
C PHE A 5 -7.71 5.04 -10.61
N VAL A 6 -7.07 6.17 -10.24
CA VAL A 6 -5.64 6.41 -10.53
C VAL A 6 -4.76 5.37 -9.83
N PHE A 7 -5.07 5.03 -8.57
CA PHE A 7 -4.38 3.97 -7.84
C PHE A 7 -4.51 2.62 -8.54
N GLY A 8 -5.72 2.22 -8.94
CA GLY A 8 -5.96 0.96 -9.64
C GLY A 8 -5.22 0.84 -10.97
N ILE A 9 -5.18 1.92 -11.77
CA ILE A 9 -4.37 1.95 -13.00
C ILE A 9 -2.89 1.80 -12.68
N GLY A 10 -2.39 2.54 -11.68
CA GLY A 10 -0.98 2.47 -11.27
C GLY A 10 -0.56 1.06 -10.87
N CYS A 11 -1.39 0.38 -10.08
CA CYS A 11 -1.22 -1.01 -9.70
C CYS A 11 -1.16 -1.96 -10.91
N LEU A 12 -2.11 -1.86 -11.84
CA LEU A 12 -2.13 -2.69 -13.06
C LEU A 12 -0.93 -2.44 -14.00
N MET A 13 -0.43 -1.22 -14.04
CA MET A 13 0.75 -0.89 -14.87
C MET A 13 2.04 -1.46 -14.28
N LEU A 14 2.11 -1.74 -12.97
CA LEU A 14 3.35 -2.15 -12.31
C LEU A 14 3.88 -3.50 -12.84
N PRO A 15 3.09 -4.60 -12.92
CA PRO A 15 3.56 -5.84 -13.54
C PRO A 15 3.94 -5.68 -15.02
N ALA A 16 3.22 -4.81 -15.77
CA ALA A 16 3.52 -4.55 -17.17
C ALA A 16 4.88 -3.86 -17.34
N ILE A 17 5.15 -2.81 -16.54
CA ILE A 17 6.46 -2.13 -16.52
C ILE A 17 7.55 -3.12 -16.09
N ALA A 18 7.28 -3.95 -15.08
CA ALA A 18 8.24 -4.95 -14.62
C ALA A 18 8.61 -5.93 -15.75
N TYR A 19 7.63 -6.43 -16.50
CA TYR A 19 7.87 -7.32 -17.65
C TYR A 19 8.77 -6.67 -18.71
N PHE A 20 8.45 -5.44 -19.13
CA PHE A 20 9.22 -4.76 -20.17
C PHE A 20 10.62 -4.36 -19.73
N VAL A 21 10.83 -4.05 -18.45
CA VAL A 21 12.10 -3.53 -17.95
C VAL A 21 13.01 -4.63 -17.41
N ILE A 22 12.50 -5.54 -16.56
CA ILE A 22 13.33 -6.53 -15.86
C ILE A 22 13.81 -7.64 -16.80
N ASN A 23 12.98 -8.07 -17.75
CA ASN A 23 13.27 -9.23 -18.59
C ASN A 23 14.27 -8.97 -19.75
N GLN A 24 15.03 -7.87 -19.67
CA GLN A 24 16.03 -7.48 -20.67
C GLN A 24 17.40 -8.09 -20.35
N GLU A 25 18.25 -8.27 -21.36
CA GLU A 25 19.57 -8.93 -21.23
C GLU A 25 20.76 -7.97 -21.13
N TRP A 26 20.53 -6.66 -21.18
CA TRP A 26 21.63 -5.70 -21.23
C TRP A 26 22.27 -5.51 -19.84
N GLU A 27 23.58 -5.29 -19.85
CA GLU A 27 24.37 -4.92 -18.68
C GLU A 27 25.31 -3.77 -19.04
N PHE A 28 25.43 -2.79 -18.15
CA PHE A 28 26.31 -1.64 -18.34
C PHE A 28 27.27 -1.49 -17.17
N THR A 29 28.56 -1.69 -17.40
CA THR A 29 29.58 -1.48 -16.37
C THR A 29 29.85 0.01 -16.22
N ILE A 30 29.75 0.53 -15.00
CA ILE A 30 30.07 1.91 -14.61
C ILE A 30 31.44 1.87 -13.91
N PRO A 31 32.56 2.11 -14.62
CA PRO A 31 33.90 1.94 -14.07
C PRO A 31 34.19 2.90 -12.90
N LEU A 32 33.59 4.09 -12.93
CA LEU A 32 33.78 5.13 -11.91
C LEU A 32 33.34 4.70 -10.51
N VAL A 33 32.36 3.80 -10.41
CA VAL A 33 31.74 3.37 -9.15
C VAL A 33 31.98 1.87 -8.90
N GLY A 34 32.69 1.18 -9.81
CA GLY A 34 32.90 -0.27 -9.73
C GLY A 34 31.59 -1.07 -9.73
N MET A 35 30.56 -0.60 -10.44
CA MET A 35 29.21 -1.17 -10.40
C MET A 35 28.76 -1.64 -11.78
N VAL A 36 28.14 -2.82 -11.86
CA VAL A 36 27.38 -3.25 -13.05
C VAL A 36 25.93 -2.81 -12.91
N TYR A 37 25.50 -1.94 -13.82
CA TYR A 37 24.13 -1.48 -13.95
C TYR A 37 23.32 -2.50 -14.74
N ARG A 38 22.24 -2.98 -14.12
CA ARG A 38 21.40 -4.09 -14.60
C ARG A 38 19.93 -3.64 -14.69
N PRO A 39 19.07 -4.32 -15.44
CA PRO A 39 17.71 -3.85 -15.71
C PRO A 39 16.83 -3.63 -14.46
N TRP A 40 17.02 -4.41 -13.39
CA TRP A 40 16.31 -4.20 -12.13
C TRP A 40 16.61 -2.82 -11.49
N ARG A 41 17.80 -2.25 -11.71
CA ARG A 41 18.13 -0.89 -11.25
C ARG A 41 17.36 0.16 -12.03
N LEU A 42 17.20 -0.06 -13.35
CA LEU A 42 16.36 0.80 -14.20
C LEU A 42 14.90 0.72 -13.76
N PHE A 43 14.40 -0.47 -13.40
CA PHE A 43 13.04 -0.63 -12.89
C PHE A 43 12.77 0.28 -11.67
N LEU A 44 13.70 0.34 -10.70
CA LEU A 44 13.59 1.26 -9.56
C LEU A 44 13.52 2.73 -9.98
N VAL A 45 14.31 3.13 -10.99
CA VAL A 45 14.28 4.49 -11.54
C VAL A 45 12.93 4.78 -12.18
N VAL A 46 12.44 3.88 -13.03
CA VAL A 46 11.15 4.02 -13.72
C VAL A 46 10.00 4.12 -12.71
N CYS A 47 9.99 3.28 -11.67
CA CYS A 47 8.99 3.36 -10.59
C CYS A 47 9.10 4.66 -9.77
N GLY A 48 10.28 5.26 -9.65
CA GLY A 48 10.50 6.52 -8.95
C GLY A 48 10.10 7.77 -9.76
N MET A 49 10.04 7.67 -11.09
CA MET A 49 9.73 8.81 -11.97
C MET A 49 8.36 9.44 -11.70
N PRO A 50 7.25 8.69 -11.55
CA PRO A 50 5.96 9.27 -11.17
C PRO A 50 6.01 10.05 -9.85
N SER A 51 6.76 9.55 -8.86
CA SER A 51 6.95 10.21 -7.56
C SER A 51 7.73 11.52 -7.70
N LEU A 52 8.77 11.55 -8.54
CA LEU A 52 9.52 12.77 -8.84
C LEU A 52 8.64 13.82 -9.53
N VAL A 53 7.86 13.41 -10.54
CA VAL A 53 6.91 14.30 -11.23
C VAL A 53 5.87 14.84 -10.25
N CYS A 54 5.35 13.99 -9.36
CA CYS A 54 4.43 14.41 -8.31
C CYS A 54 5.07 15.41 -7.35
N GLY A 55 6.31 15.16 -6.89
CA GLY A 55 7.06 16.07 -6.03
C GLY A 55 7.29 17.44 -6.67
N LEU A 56 7.68 17.48 -7.94
CA LEU A 56 7.83 18.73 -8.70
C LEU A 56 6.51 19.45 -8.92
N ALA A 57 5.41 18.70 -9.13
CA ALA A 57 4.09 19.27 -9.27
C ALA A 57 3.61 19.92 -7.95
N LEU A 58 3.85 19.26 -6.80
CA LEU A 58 3.47 19.75 -5.47
C LEU A 58 4.10 21.11 -5.13
N LEU A 59 5.29 21.43 -5.67
CA LEU A 59 5.93 22.75 -5.49
C LEU A 59 5.07 23.91 -6.03
N ARG A 60 4.12 23.64 -6.93
CA ARG A 60 3.21 24.65 -7.48
C ARG A 60 1.87 24.75 -6.76
N PHE A 61 1.55 23.81 -5.88
CA PHE A 61 0.27 23.82 -5.16
C PHE A 61 0.38 24.71 -3.91
N PRO A 62 -0.64 25.55 -3.65
CA PRO A 62 -0.70 26.29 -2.39
C PRO A 62 -0.95 25.33 -1.22
N GLU A 63 -0.58 25.77 -0.03
CA GLU A 63 -0.86 25.04 1.21
C GLU A 63 -2.36 24.84 1.43
N SER A 64 -2.73 23.80 2.18
CA SER A 64 -4.13 23.47 2.45
C SER A 64 -4.86 24.66 3.09
N PRO A 65 -6.02 25.10 2.56
CA PRO A 65 -6.75 26.25 3.07
C PRO A 65 -7.16 26.06 4.54
N LYS A 66 -7.46 24.82 4.95
CA LYS A 66 -7.76 24.47 6.34
C LYS A 66 -6.54 24.68 7.24
N PHE A 67 -5.35 24.29 6.79
CA PHE A 67 -4.11 24.46 7.56
C PHE A 67 -3.76 25.94 7.74
N VAL A 68 -3.78 26.71 6.65
CA VAL A 68 -3.49 28.15 6.63
C VAL A 68 -4.51 28.93 7.50
N PHE A 69 -5.79 28.58 7.41
CA PHE A 69 -6.84 29.15 8.25
C PHE A 69 -6.61 28.88 9.74
N MET A 70 -6.21 27.66 10.09
CA MET A 70 -5.92 27.28 11.48
C MET A 70 -4.71 28.02 12.08
N GLN A 71 -3.76 28.45 11.24
CA GLN A 71 -2.66 29.34 11.65
C GLN A 71 -3.11 30.79 11.91
N GLY A 72 -4.37 31.14 11.61
CA GLY A 72 -4.90 32.49 11.76
C GLY A 72 -4.78 33.35 10.51
N LYS A 73 -4.23 32.83 9.41
CA LYS A 73 -4.06 33.54 8.15
C LYS A 73 -5.31 33.43 7.27
N LYS A 74 -6.37 34.17 7.65
CA LYS A 74 -7.70 34.05 6.99
C LYS A 74 -7.67 34.46 5.52
N ASP A 75 -6.98 35.55 5.18
CA ASP A 75 -6.93 36.07 3.81
C ASP A 75 -6.21 35.11 2.86
N GLU A 76 -5.12 34.49 3.32
CA GLU A 76 -4.37 33.48 2.55
C GLU A 76 -5.23 32.22 2.33
N ALA A 77 -6.02 31.80 3.32
CA ALA A 77 -6.98 30.71 3.15
C ALA A 77 -8.07 31.03 2.10
N ILE A 78 -8.61 32.25 2.12
CA ILE A 78 -9.58 32.72 1.10
C ILE A 78 -8.95 32.74 -0.29
N ALA A 79 -7.71 33.24 -0.41
CA ALA A 79 -6.98 33.27 -1.67
C ALA A 79 -6.77 31.86 -2.25
N THR A 80 -6.40 30.89 -1.39
CA THR A 80 -6.27 29.48 -1.79
C THR A 80 -7.61 28.90 -2.28
N ILE A 81 -8.72 29.18 -1.59
CA ILE A 81 -10.06 28.71 -2.03
C ILE A 81 -10.44 29.34 -3.39
N GLN A 82 -10.16 30.63 -3.58
CA GLN A 82 -10.39 31.31 -4.86
C GLN A 82 -9.53 30.74 -5.99
N TRP A 83 -8.28 30.38 -5.71
CA TRP A 83 -7.41 29.70 -6.65
C TRP A 83 -7.97 28.33 -7.07
N MET A 84 -8.45 27.53 -6.11
CA MET A 84 -9.10 26.24 -6.38
C MET A 84 -10.35 26.41 -7.24
N HIS A 85 -11.20 27.39 -6.92
CA HIS A 85 -12.39 27.71 -7.71
C HIS A 85 -12.06 28.09 -9.15
N LYS A 86 -11.05 28.94 -9.34
CA LYS A 86 -10.59 29.35 -10.68
C LYS A 86 -10.15 28.15 -11.52
N LEU A 87 -9.43 27.21 -10.92
CA LEU A 87 -8.99 26.00 -11.62
C LEU A 87 -10.16 25.09 -11.98
N ASN A 88 -11.07 24.81 -11.06
CA ASN A 88 -12.22 23.93 -11.30
C ASN A 88 -13.18 24.48 -12.36
N THR A 89 -13.33 25.81 -12.44
CA THR A 89 -14.18 26.49 -13.42
C THR A 89 -13.45 26.81 -14.72
N SER A 90 -12.16 26.45 -14.83
CA SER A 90 -11.28 26.88 -15.92
C SER A 90 -11.29 28.40 -16.15
N GLY A 91 -11.57 29.19 -15.10
CA GLY A 91 -11.69 30.64 -15.14
C GLY A 91 -12.92 31.19 -15.90
N LYS A 92 -13.91 30.35 -16.22
CA LYS A 92 -15.11 30.77 -16.98
C LYS A 92 -16.20 31.39 -16.11
N GLU A 93 -16.18 31.14 -14.81
CA GLU A 93 -17.16 31.66 -13.86
C GLU A 93 -16.64 32.89 -13.13
N ALA A 94 -17.58 33.68 -12.58
CA ALA A 94 -17.25 34.85 -11.78
C ALA A 94 -16.41 34.46 -10.55
N LYS A 95 -15.59 35.40 -10.06
CA LYS A 95 -14.75 35.18 -8.89
C LYS A 95 -15.62 34.85 -7.67
N LEU A 96 -15.32 33.74 -7.01
CA LEU A 96 -15.99 33.33 -5.78
C LEU A 96 -15.86 34.40 -4.70
N GLN A 97 -17.01 34.96 -4.29
CA GLN A 97 -17.11 35.96 -3.23
C GLN A 97 -17.29 35.24 -1.89
N ILE A 98 -16.28 35.34 -1.02
CA ILE A 98 -16.29 34.74 0.32
C ILE A 98 -16.33 35.89 1.33
N VAL A 99 -17.44 36.03 2.05
CA VAL A 99 -17.63 37.11 3.04
C VAL A 99 -16.86 36.84 4.33
N SER A 100 -16.93 35.61 4.83
CA SER A 100 -16.20 35.19 6.03
C SER A 100 -16.16 33.67 6.14
N ILE A 101 -15.07 33.13 6.70
CA ILE A 101 -14.98 31.72 7.11
C ILE A 101 -15.33 31.65 8.59
N ILE A 102 -16.36 30.88 8.93
CA ILE A 102 -16.82 30.68 10.31
C ILE A 102 -15.93 29.61 10.96
N ASP A 103 -15.45 29.87 12.17
CA ASP A 103 -14.73 28.87 12.96
C ASP A 103 -15.74 27.80 13.46
N GLU A 104 -15.56 26.53 13.07
CA GLU A 104 -16.30 25.42 13.68
C GLU A 104 -15.95 25.30 15.18
N THR A 105 -16.92 24.95 16.03
CA THR A 105 -16.74 24.80 17.48
C THR A 105 -15.66 23.77 17.83
N GLU A 106 -15.51 22.70 17.04
CA GLU A 106 -14.41 21.72 17.15
C GLU A 106 -13.05 22.31 16.72
N ALA A 107 -13.04 23.21 15.74
CA ALA A 107 -11.85 23.94 15.35
C ALA A 107 -11.39 24.89 16.46
N GLN A 108 -12.32 25.49 17.24
CA GLN A 108 -11.98 26.25 18.44
C GLN A 108 -11.34 25.38 19.53
N GLN A 109 -11.88 24.19 19.81
CA GLN A 109 -11.28 23.26 20.78
C GLN A 109 -9.90 22.77 20.35
N THR A 110 -9.73 22.49 19.05
CA THR A 110 -8.44 22.08 18.48
C THR A 110 -7.43 23.22 18.48
N LYS A 111 -7.87 24.45 18.18
CA LYS A 111 -7.05 25.66 18.19
C LYS A 111 -6.67 26.04 19.63
N ALA A 112 -7.57 25.89 20.60
CA ALA A 112 -7.29 26.05 22.03
C ALA A 112 -6.28 25.00 22.52
N ARG A 113 -6.51 23.70 22.26
CA ARG A 113 -5.57 22.61 22.60
C ARG A 113 -4.20 22.80 21.94
N ARG A 114 -4.14 23.20 20.66
CA ARG A 114 -2.88 23.46 19.95
C ARG A 114 -2.17 24.74 20.42
N LYS A 115 -2.92 25.76 20.85
CA LYS A 115 -2.36 27.01 21.38
C LYS A 115 -1.85 26.82 22.81
N GLU A 116 -2.52 26.02 23.63
CA GLU A 116 -2.01 25.53 24.93
C GLU A 116 -0.76 24.65 24.76
N ALA A 117 -0.76 23.76 23.76
CA ALA A 117 0.40 22.92 23.45
C ALA A 117 1.58 23.70 22.86
N GLY A 118 1.33 24.67 21.98
CA GLY A 118 2.33 25.54 21.36
C GLY A 118 2.90 26.61 22.30
N ALA A 119 2.19 26.93 23.39
CA ALA A 119 2.70 27.78 24.47
C ALA A 119 3.77 27.07 25.31
N THR A 120 3.83 25.74 25.28
CA THR A 120 4.78 24.95 26.05
C THR A 120 5.92 24.48 25.15
N LYS A 121 6.95 25.30 24.97
CA LYS A 121 8.13 24.94 24.17
C LYS A 121 8.88 23.79 24.85
N GLY A 122 8.90 22.60 24.22
CA GLY A 122 9.76 21.50 24.64
C GLY A 122 9.28 20.12 24.20
N PHE A 123 10.22 19.19 23.99
CA PHE A 123 9.95 17.78 23.64
C PHE A 123 8.96 17.12 24.62
N VAL A 124 9.03 17.46 25.91
CA VAL A 124 8.13 16.93 26.97
C VAL A 124 6.68 17.33 26.73
N ALA A 125 6.42 18.56 26.27
CA ALA A 125 5.07 19.03 25.99
C ALA A 125 4.47 18.34 24.76
N LEU A 126 5.30 18.09 23.74
CA LEU A 126 4.90 17.32 22.56
C LEU A 126 4.58 15.86 22.93
N MET A 127 5.44 15.22 23.74
CA MET A 127 5.18 13.86 24.23
C MET A 127 3.91 13.78 25.09
N LYS A 128 3.66 14.78 25.94
CA LYS A 128 2.42 14.86 26.73
C LYS A 128 1.18 15.08 25.86
N LEU A 129 1.30 15.87 24.78
CA LEU A 129 0.24 16.05 23.80
C LEU A 129 -0.08 14.74 23.08
N MET A 130 0.95 14.05 22.57
CA MET A 130 0.81 12.73 21.93
C MET A 130 0.17 11.74 22.91
N TRP A 131 0.65 11.69 24.15
CA TRP A 131 0.08 10.83 25.19
C TRP A 131 -1.40 11.12 25.44
N ASN A 132 -1.78 12.39 25.60
CA ASN A 132 -3.18 12.78 25.83
C ASN A 132 -4.10 12.46 24.64
N GLN A 133 -3.56 12.37 23.42
CA GLN A 133 -4.31 11.99 22.22
C GLN A 133 -4.38 10.47 22.03
N THR A 134 -3.29 9.74 22.32
CA THR A 134 -3.18 8.30 22.07
C THR A 134 -3.67 7.45 23.25
N ALA A 135 -3.41 7.85 24.49
CA ALA A 135 -3.78 7.08 25.68
C ALA A 135 -5.29 6.72 25.75
N PRO A 136 -6.24 7.59 25.36
CA PRO A 136 -7.66 7.24 25.36
C PRO A 136 -8.02 6.03 24.50
N LEU A 137 -7.26 5.73 23.43
CA LEU A 137 -7.51 4.54 22.60
C LEU A 137 -7.21 3.24 23.34
N PHE A 138 -6.31 3.27 24.32
CA PHE A 138 -5.89 2.12 25.12
C PHE A 138 -6.54 2.08 26.51
N MET A 139 -7.56 2.91 26.72
CA MET A 139 -8.36 2.93 27.96
C MET A 139 -9.76 2.37 27.71
N THR A 140 -10.40 1.89 28.77
CA THR A 140 -11.82 1.50 28.74
C THR A 140 -12.67 2.73 28.39
N PRO A 141 -13.66 2.64 27.47
CA PRO A 141 -14.22 1.45 26.83
C PRO A 141 -13.60 1.04 25.48
N TYR A 142 -12.55 1.74 25.00
CA TYR A 142 -12.03 1.58 23.65
C TYR A 142 -10.96 0.49 23.50
N LEU A 143 -10.28 0.11 24.58
CA LEU A 143 -9.18 -0.87 24.57
C LEU A 143 -9.51 -2.14 23.77
N ASN A 144 -10.68 -2.76 24.01
CA ASN A 144 -11.07 -3.98 23.30
C ASN A 144 -11.24 -3.76 21.80
N LYS A 145 -11.83 -2.64 21.39
CA LYS A 145 -12.01 -2.29 19.98
C LYS A 145 -10.65 -2.05 19.31
N THR A 146 -9.77 -1.31 19.97
CA THR A 146 -8.40 -1.03 19.50
C THR A 146 -7.61 -2.31 19.33
N THR A 147 -7.62 -3.20 20.33
CA THR A 147 -6.91 -4.49 20.26
C THR A 147 -7.40 -5.35 19.09
N ILE A 148 -8.73 -5.46 18.90
CA ILE A 148 -9.30 -6.22 17.77
C ILE A 148 -8.85 -5.64 16.43
N VAL A 149 -8.99 -4.32 16.25
CA VAL A 149 -8.58 -3.64 15.01
C VAL A 149 -7.09 -3.84 14.74
N CYS A 150 -6.24 -3.69 15.77
CA CYS A 150 -4.79 -3.89 15.64
C CYS A 150 -4.44 -5.32 15.24
N VAL A 151 -5.06 -6.34 15.85
CA VAL A 151 -4.81 -7.75 15.52
C VAL A 151 -5.25 -8.07 14.09
N LEU A 152 -6.44 -7.60 13.69
CA LEU A 152 -6.92 -7.77 12.31
C LEU A 152 -5.97 -7.09 11.32
N GLN A 153 -5.60 -5.84 11.58
CA GLN A 153 -4.75 -5.07 10.68
C GLN A 153 -3.35 -5.67 10.57
N PHE A 154 -2.78 -6.16 11.68
CA PHE A 154 -1.52 -6.89 11.69
C PHE A 154 -1.57 -8.15 10.83
N GLY A 155 -2.59 -9.00 11.01
CA GLY A 155 -2.73 -10.23 10.23
C GLY A 155 -2.92 -9.95 8.72
N ILE A 156 -3.69 -8.91 8.39
CA ILE A 156 -3.86 -8.48 6.99
C ILE A 156 -2.53 -8.02 6.41
N TYR A 157 -1.79 -7.11 7.07
CA TYR A 157 -0.52 -6.61 6.54
C TYR A 157 0.55 -7.69 6.46
N LEU A 158 0.63 -8.58 7.46
CA LEU A 158 1.55 -9.71 7.46
C LEU A 158 1.35 -10.59 6.22
N THR A 159 0.09 -10.86 5.85
CA THR A 159 -0.22 -11.69 4.69
C THR A 159 -0.15 -10.89 3.38
N SER A 160 -0.97 -9.84 3.24
CA SER A 160 -1.12 -9.08 1.99
C SER A 160 0.10 -8.28 1.56
N ASN A 161 0.98 -7.87 2.49
CA ASN A 161 2.22 -7.16 2.15
C ASN A 161 3.45 -8.04 2.38
N GLY A 162 3.49 -8.77 3.51
CA GLY A 162 4.59 -9.68 3.81
C GLY A 162 4.69 -10.83 2.82
N MET A 163 3.61 -11.60 2.61
CA MET A 163 3.65 -12.69 1.62
C MET A 163 3.69 -12.17 0.19
N TYR A 164 3.07 -11.02 -0.12
CA TYR A 164 3.14 -10.43 -1.46
C TYR A 164 4.57 -10.08 -1.88
N MET A 165 5.42 -9.64 -0.95
CA MET A 165 6.84 -9.39 -1.25
C MET A 165 7.56 -10.62 -1.84
N PHE A 166 7.20 -11.82 -1.37
CA PHE A 166 7.77 -13.08 -1.86
C PHE A 166 7.01 -13.67 -3.04
N PHE A 167 5.92 -13.04 -3.48
CA PHE A 167 5.05 -13.59 -4.51
C PHE A 167 5.78 -13.89 -5.83
N PRO A 168 6.54 -12.94 -6.42
CA PRO A 168 7.22 -13.20 -7.68
C PRO A 168 8.24 -14.33 -7.56
N TYR A 169 8.95 -14.40 -6.44
CA TYR A 169 9.94 -15.44 -6.20
C TYR A 169 9.29 -16.83 -6.09
N ILE A 170 8.24 -16.98 -5.28
CA ILE A 170 7.58 -18.27 -5.06
C ILE A 170 6.94 -18.77 -6.36
N VAL A 171 6.21 -17.91 -7.09
CA VAL A 171 5.56 -18.28 -8.35
C VAL A 171 6.60 -18.63 -9.41
N ASN A 172 7.68 -17.85 -9.52
CA ASN A 172 8.76 -18.12 -10.47
C ASN A 172 9.40 -19.49 -10.21
N ARG A 173 9.67 -19.81 -8.93
CA ARG A 173 10.26 -21.10 -8.54
C ARG A 173 9.32 -22.27 -8.82
N ILE A 174 8.02 -22.11 -8.64
CA ILE A 174 7.03 -23.12 -9.00
C ILE A 174 6.96 -23.29 -10.53
N ALA A 175 7.12 -22.21 -11.31
CA ALA A 175 7.12 -22.26 -12.77
C ALA A 175 8.41 -22.86 -13.37
N GLU A 176 9.57 -22.57 -12.79
CA GLU A 176 10.87 -23.10 -13.22
C GLU A 176 11.04 -24.60 -12.94
N ILE A 177 10.51 -25.06 -11.81
CA ILE A 177 10.53 -26.47 -11.44
C ILE A 177 9.48 -27.18 -12.30
N LYS A 178 9.90 -27.69 -13.47
CA LYS A 178 9.10 -28.51 -14.40
C LYS A 178 8.77 -29.91 -13.84
N MET A 179 8.46 -30.01 -12.54
CA MET A 179 8.00 -31.24 -11.91
C MET A 179 6.47 -31.28 -11.95
N ASP A 180 5.92 -32.44 -12.29
CA ASP A 180 4.47 -32.64 -12.34
C ASP A 180 3.79 -32.49 -10.97
N ARG A 181 4.54 -32.73 -9.88
CA ARG A 181 4.05 -32.62 -8.51
C ARG A 181 5.09 -31.97 -7.60
N THR A 182 4.75 -30.82 -7.04
CA THR A 182 5.59 -30.08 -6.09
C THR A 182 4.73 -29.19 -5.23
N THR A 183 4.92 -29.27 -3.92
CA THR A 183 4.29 -28.37 -2.95
C THR A 183 5.02 -27.01 -2.93
N ALA A 184 4.35 -25.95 -2.50
CA ALA A 184 4.97 -24.63 -2.35
C ALA A 184 6.23 -24.67 -1.48
N CYS A 185 6.20 -25.44 -0.37
CA CYS A 185 7.34 -25.56 0.53
C CYS A 185 8.55 -26.24 -0.14
N ASN A 186 8.31 -27.26 -0.96
CA ASN A 186 9.38 -27.95 -1.67
C ASN A 186 9.94 -27.06 -2.80
N ALA A 187 9.09 -26.32 -3.52
CA ALA A 187 9.54 -25.39 -4.56
C ALA A 187 10.50 -24.31 -4.02
N VAL A 188 10.17 -23.75 -2.85
CA VAL A 188 10.99 -22.73 -2.17
C VAL A 188 12.28 -23.32 -1.60
N ARG A 189 12.23 -24.53 -1.05
CA ARG A 189 13.40 -25.22 -0.48
C ARG A 189 14.29 -25.90 -1.50
N PHE A 190 13.84 -26.03 -2.74
CA PHE A 190 14.63 -26.66 -3.79
C PHE A 190 15.97 -25.92 -3.93
N ILE A 191 17.07 -26.62 -3.72
CA ILE A 191 18.40 -26.12 -4.04
C ILE A 191 18.83 -26.97 -5.22
N PRO A 192 19.10 -26.40 -6.41
CA PRO A 192 19.61 -27.17 -7.53
C PRO A 192 20.85 -27.96 -7.10
N GLU A 193 20.96 -29.23 -7.51
CA GLU A 193 22.08 -30.11 -7.13
C GLU A 193 23.46 -29.49 -7.45
N GLU A 194 23.54 -28.61 -8.45
CA GLU A 194 24.75 -27.85 -8.79
C GLU A 194 25.26 -26.98 -7.63
N LEU A 195 24.39 -26.50 -6.73
CA LEU A 195 24.79 -25.69 -5.57
C LEU A 195 25.17 -26.54 -4.35
N ALA A 196 24.72 -27.80 -4.30
CA ALA A 196 25.03 -28.74 -3.23
C ALA A 196 26.41 -29.42 -3.41
N ALA A 197 26.91 -29.46 -4.65
CA ALA A 197 28.20 -30.06 -5.00
C ALA A 197 29.40 -29.08 -4.97
N VAL A 198 29.17 -27.78 -4.76
CA VAL A 198 30.24 -26.77 -4.75
C VAL A 198 30.87 -26.67 -3.36
N ASN A 199 32.13 -27.11 -3.25
CA ASN A 199 32.98 -26.80 -2.10
C ASN A 199 33.11 -25.28 -1.98
N VAL A 200 32.72 -24.75 -0.81
CA VAL A 200 32.67 -23.32 -0.47
C VAL A 200 34.10 -22.73 -0.39
N THR A 201 34.75 -22.50 -1.53
CA THR A 201 36.00 -21.72 -1.61
C THR A 201 36.13 -20.86 -2.86
N GLU A 202 35.26 -21.02 -3.86
CA GLU A 202 35.18 -20.05 -4.97
C GLU A 202 33.96 -19.17 -4.72
N VAL A 203 34.20 -17.85 -4.73
CA VAL A 203 33.13 -16.85 -4.70
C VAL A 203 32.20 -17.21 -5.84
N LEU A 204 31.02 -17.72 -5.49
CA LEU A 204 29.95 -17.99 -6.40
C LEU A 204 29.66 -16.66 -7.10
N GLU A 205 30.19 -16.47 -8.31
CA GLU A 205 29.57 -15.56 -9.26
C GLU A 205 28.16 -16.11 -9.41
N CYS A 206 27.21 -15.53 -8.66
CA CYS A 206 25.80 -15.84 -8.82
C CYS A 206 25.50 -15.59 -10.29
N ASP A 207 25.39 -16.69 -11.02
CA ASP A 207 25.26 -16.72 -12.46
C ASP A 207 24.18 -15.72 -12.89
N ALA A 208 24.55 -14.88 -13.87
CA ALA A 208 23.73 -13.84 -14.48
C ALA A 208 22.42 -14.38 -15.08
N GLN A 209 22.25 -15.71 -15.09
CA GLN A 209 21.13 -16.45 -15.64
C GLN A 209 19.82 -16.38 -14.82
N SER A 210 19.85 -15.94 -13.56
CA SER A 210 18.67 -15.92 -12.65
C SER A 210 17.91 -14.59 -12.56
N GLN A 211 18.23 -13.59 -13.38
CA GLN A 211 17.57 -12.27 -13.28
C GLN A 211 16.26 -12.17 -14.07
N LYS A 212 15.99 -13.14 -14.94
CA LYS A 212 14.75 -13.21 -15.69
C LYS A 212 13.70 -13.95 -14.87
N LEU A 213 12.50 -13.39 -14.87
CA LEU A 213 11.33 -14.05 -14.33
C LEU A 213 10.59 -14.73 -15.48
N ASP A 214 10.05 -15.90 -15.21
CA ASP A 214 9.17 -16.59 -16.14
C ASP A 214 7.95 -15.73 -16.48
N ILE A 215 7.49 -15.82 -17.73
CA ILE A 215 6.35 -15.03 -18.23
C ILE A 215 5.11 -15.28 -17.38
N SER A 216 4.91 -16.52 -16.92
CA SER A 216 3.83 -16.92 -16.02
C SER A 216 3.81 -16.07 -14.74
N THR A 217 4.97 -15.68 -14.20
CA THR A 217 5.06 -14.86 -12.98
C THR A 217 4.45 -13.47 -13.19
N TYR A 218 4.69 -12.86 -14.36
CA TYR A 218 4.11 -11.56 -14.70
C TYR A 218 2.60 -11.66 -14.97
N GLU A 219 2.15 -12.73 -15.64
CA GLU A 219 0.73 -12.99 -15.88
C GLU A 219 -0.04 -13.13 -14.57
N HIS A 220 0.46 -13.93 -13.62
CA HIS A 220 -0.19 -14.10 -12.33
C HIS A 220 -0.12 -12.83 -11.46
N SER A 221 0.96 -12.04 -11.58
CA SER A 221 1.03 -10.71 -10.95
C SER A 221 -0.04 -9.77 -11.50
N PHE A 222 -0.24 -9.74 -12.82
CA PHE A 222 -1.28 -8.92 -13.46
C PHE A 222 -2.69 -9.37 -13.05
N ILE A 223 -2.94 -10.68 -13.00
CA ILE A 223 -4.21 -11.25 -12.53
C ILE A 223 -4.49 -10.83 -11.08
N LEU A 224 -3.47 -10.84 -10.21
CA LEU A 224 -3.60 -10.39 -8.82
C LEU A 224 -4.06 -8.93 -8.73
N GLU A 225 -3.42 -8.03 -9.47
CA GLU A 225 -3.79 -6.62 -9.48
C GLU A 225 -5.20 -6.38 -10.06
N LEU A 226 -5.59 -7.17 -11.07
CA LEU A 226 -6.94 -7.13 -11.62
C LEU A 226 -7.98 -7.60 -10.61
N MET A 227 -7.71 -8.70 -9.89
CA MET A 227 -8.54 -9.15 -8.77
C MET A 227 -8.66 -8.04 -7.73
N TYR A 228 -7.55 -7.37 -7.39
CA TYR A 228 -7.57 -6.27 -6.44
C TYR A 228 -8.48 -5.12 -6.88
N ALA A 229 -8.33 -4.66 -8.12
CA ALA A 229 -9.14 -3.58 -8.68
C ALA A 229 -10.63 -3.92 -8.69
N LEU A 230 -11.00 -5.11 -9.18
CA LEU A 230 -12.39 -5.56 -9.24
C LEU A 230 -12.96 -5.82 -7.85
N GLY A 231 -12.20 -6.46 -6.96
CA GLY A 231 -12.63 -6.79 -5.61
C GLY A 231 -12.91 -5.54 -4.77
N PHE A 232 -12.07 -4.51 -4.84
CA PHE A 232 -12.34 -3.24 -4.17
C PHE A 232 -13.59 -2.55 -4.74
N ALA A 233 -13.81 -2.60 -6.06
CA ALA A 233 -15.02 -2.05 -6.67
C ALA A 233 -16.28 -2.79 -6.18
N VAL A 234 -16.26 -4.14 -6.19
CA VAL A 234 -17.37 -4.98 -5.71
C VAL A 234 -17.66 -4.70 -4.23
N ILE A 235 -16.63 -4.72 -3.37
CA ILE A 235 -16.78 -4.43 -1.94
C ILE A 235 -17.36 -3.03 -1.75
N GLY A 236 -16.88 -2.02 -2.46
CA GLY A 236 -17.40 -0.66 -2.39
C GLY A 236 -18.89 -0.55 -2.72
N LEU A 237 -19.40 -1.38 -3.64
CA LEU A 237 -20.82 -1.41 -4.01
C LEU A 237 -21.68 -2.16 -2.99
N VAL A 238 -21.19 -3.28 -2.44
CA VAL A 238 -21.99 -4.17 -1.58
C VAL A 238 -21.85 -3.88 -0.08
N ILE A 239 -20.83 -3.14 0.36
CA ILE A 239 -20.51 -2.95 1.79
C ILE A 239 -21.66 -2.36 2.61
N ASN A 240 -22.46 -1.47 2.02
CA ASN A 240 -23.61 -0.87 2.69
C ASN A 240 -24.83 -1.80 2.74
N ALA A 241 -24.94 -2.74 1.78
CA ALA A 241 -26.06 -3.68 1.71
C ALA A 241 -25.82 -4.94 2.56
N VAL A 242 -24.60 -5.48 2.52
CA VAL A 242 -24.23 -6.74 3.22
C VAL A 242 -23.72 -6.47 4.63
N GLY A 243 -23.09 -5.32 4.87
CA GLY A 243 -22.43 -4.99 6.12
C GLY A 243 -20.97 -5.46 6.18
N LYS A 244 -20.20 -4.84 7.08
CA LYS A 244 -18.74 -5.02 7.17
C LYS A 244 -18.33 -6.39 7.73
N LEU A 245 -19.03 -6.87 8.76
CA LEU A 245 -18.66 -8.11 9.46
C LEU A 245 -18.80 -9.36 8.57
N PRO A 246 -19.91 -9.58 7.83
CA PRO A 246 -20.01 -10.75 6.95
C PRO A 246 -18.95 -10.75 5.84
N ILE A 247 -18.62 -9.57 5.29
CA ILE A 247 -17.57 -9.42 4.28
C ILE A 247 -16.21 -9.83 4.86
N LEU A 248 -15.86 -9.33 6.05
CA LEU A 248 -14.61 -9.69 6.72
C LEU A 248 -14.53 -11.21 6.98
N VAL A 249 -15.59 -11.80 7.52
CA VAL A 249 -15.63 -13.24 7.81
C VAL A 249 -15.46 -14.06 6.52
N PHE A 250 -16.20 -13.71 5.45
CA PHE A 250 -16.11 -14.42 4.18
C PHE A 250 -14.69 -14.39 3.59
N VAL A 251 -14.09 -13.21 3.50
CA VAL A 251 -12.75 -13.04 2.92
C VAL A 251 -11.67 -13.69 3.80
N PHE A 252 -11.74 -13.56 5.12
CA PHE A 252 -10.75 -14.19 5.98
C PHE A 252 -10.84 -15.72 5.99
N VAL A 253 -12.05 -16.27 5.97
CA VAL A 253 -12.23 -17.72 5.89
C VAL A 253 -11.72 -18.25 4.56
N SER A 254 -12.03 -17.59 3.43
CA SER A 254 -11.52 -18.03 2.12
C SER A 254 -9.99 -17.96 2.07
N CYS A 255 -9.38 -16.87 2.52
CA CYS A 255 -7.92 -16.71 2.56
C CYS A 255 -7.26 -17.74 3.49
N GLY A 256 -7.84 -17.98 4.68
CA GLY A 256 -7.31 -18.94 5.64
C GLY A 256 -7.35 -20.37 5.13
N VAL A 257 -8.48 -20.77 4.53
CA VAL A 257 -8.62 -22.10 3.90
C VAL A 257 -7.63 -22.24 2.75
N SER A 258 -7.50 -21.24 1.88
CA SER A 258 -6.54 -21.29 0.77
C SER A 258 -5.10 -21.37 1.24
N GLY A 259 -4.72 -20.63 2.29
CA GLY A 259 -3.38 -20.69 2.87
C GLY A 259 -3.03 -22.07 3.45
N ILE A 260 -3.99 -22.73 4.12
CA ILE A 260 -3.79 -24.09 4.64
C ILE A 260 -3.66 -25.09 3.48
N LEU A 261 -4.58 -25.04 2.51
CA LEU A 261 -4.59 -25.98 1.38
C LEU A 261 -3.32 -25.87 0.52
N MET A 262 -2.79 -24.66 0.35
CA MET A 262 -1.58 -24.39 -0.43
C MET A 262 -0.35 -25.17 0.09
N VAL A 263 -0.29 -25.46 1.39
CA VAL A 263 0.84 -26.18 2.01
C VAL A 263 0.84 -27.66 1.65
N TYR A 264 -0.34 -28.27 1.50
CA TYR A 264 -0.50 -29.71 1.33
C TYR A 264 -0.71 -30.15 -0.12
N ILE A 265 -1.21 -29.25 -0.96
CA ILE A 265 -1.45 -29.53 -2.38
C ILE A 265 -0.13 -29.50 -3.15
N ASP A 266 0.04 -30.51 -4.00
CA ASP A 266 1.25 -30.73 -4.81
C ASP A 266 1.03 -30.40 -6.30
N VAL A 267 -0.16 -29.93 -6.67
CA VAL A 267 -0.49 -29.52 -8.04
C VAL A 267 -0.06 -28.05 -8.25
N PRO A 268 0.98 -27.75 -9.06
CA PRO A 268 1.57 -26.41 -9.17
C PRO A 268 0.58 -25.29 -9.51
N ALA A 269 -0.28 -25.51 -10.52
CA ALA A 269 -1.26 -24.52 -10.93
C ALA A 269 -2.26 -24.20 -9.81
N LEU A 270 -2.71 -25.21 -9.07
CA LEU A 270 -3.65 -25.02 -7.96
C LEU A 270 -3.00 -24.28 -6.78
N VAL A 271 -1.73 -24.57 -6.50
CA VAL A 271 -0.93 -23.85 -5.49
C VAL A 271 -0.87 -22.35 -5.81
N ILE A 272 -0.60 -21.98 -7.07
CA ILE A 272 -0.55 -20.56 -7.48
C ILE A 272 -1.91 -19.88 -7.28
N TRP A 273 -3.02 -20.52 -7.67
CA TRP A 273 -4.37 -19.97 -7.46
C TRP A 273 -4.74 -19.83 -5.98
N LEU A 274 -4.38 -20.82 -5.14
CA LEU A 274 -4.60 -20.73 -3.70
C LEU A 274 -3.76 -19.62 -3.07
N TYR A 275 -2.55 -19.40 -3.57
CA TYR A 275 -1.72 -18.30 -3.12
C TYR A 275 -2.29 -16.94 -3.50
N LEU A 276 -2.82 -16.80 -4.72
CA LEU A 276 -3.53 -15.61 -5.16
C LEU A 276 -4.74 -15.31 -4.26
N ILE A 277 -5.55 -16.32 -3.95
CA ILE A 277 -6.69 -16.17 -3.03
C ILE A 277 -6.22 -15.78 -1.63
N LEU A 278 -5.17 -16.40 -1.09
CA LEU A 278 -4.58 -16.01 0.20
C LEU A 278 -4.21 -14.51 0.22
N LEU A 279 -3.63 -14.01 -0.86
CA LEU A 279 -3.25 -12.60 -0.94
C LEU A 279 -4.45 -11.66 -0.99
N THR A 280 -5.64 -12.10 -1.40
CA THR A 280 -6.86 -11.26 -1.43
C THR A 280 -7.32 -10.76 -0.06
N CYS A 281 -6.73 -11.24 1.04
CA CYS A 281 -6.98 -10.70 2.38
C CYS A 281 -6.71 -9.17 2.47
N GLY A 282 -5.91 -8.60 1.56
CA GLY A 282 -5.71 -7.15 1.46
C GLY A 282 -7.01 -6.36 1.23
N PHE A 283 -8.07 -6.99 0.70
CA PHE A 283 -9.40 -6.38 0.63
C PHE A 283 -9.91 -5.90 1.98
N CYS A 284 -9.63 -6.68 3.02
CA CYS A 284 -10.07 -6.39 4.37
C CYS A 284 -9.46 -5.11 4.93
N ILE A 285 -8.35 -4.58 4.38
CA ILE A 285 -7.78 -3.29 4.81
C ILE A 285 -8.83 -2.18 4.67
N SER A 286 -9.51 -2.11 3.53
CA SER A 286 -10.51 -1.07 3.28
C SER A 286 -11.74 -1.22 4.20
N VAL A 287 -12.16 -2.47 4.46
CA VAL A 287 -13.32 -2.78 5.31
C VAL A 287 -13.02 -2.53 6.78
N VAL A 288 -11.84 -2.92 7.27
CA VAL A 288 -11.39 -2.63 8.64
C VAL A 288 -11.24 -1.12 8.84
N ASN A 289 -10.63 -0.39 7.90
CA ASN A 289 -10.54 1.07 7.99
C ASN A 289 -11.92 1.74 8.05
N ALA A 290 -12.87 1.28 7.23
CA ALA A 290 -14.25 1.75 7.29
C ALA A 290 -14.93 1.42 8.64
N ALA A 291 -14.65 0.25 9.22
CA ALA A 291 -15.16 -0.13 10.54
C ALA A 291 -14.54 0.74 11.65
N THR A 292 -13.25 1.06 11.57
CA THR A 292 -12.55 1.94 12.51
C THR A 292 -13.21 3.31 12.60
N ILE A 293 -13.59 3.90 11.46
CA ILE A 293 -14.27 5.20 11.42
C ILE A 293 -15.59 5.16 12.21
N ASP A 294 -16.33 4.05 12.17
CA ASP A 294 -17.60 3.91 12.90
C ASP A 294 -17.40 3.57 14.38
N LEU A 295 -16.30 2.89 14.72
CA LEU A 295 -16.02 2.42 16.07
C LEU A 295 -15.53 3.53 17.02
N PHE A 296 -14.86 4.54 16.45
CA PHE A 296 -14.25 5.64 17.20
C PHE A 296 -14.96 6.98 16.94
N PRO A 297 -15.21 7.78 18.01
CA PRO A 297 -15.80 9.10 17.87
C PRO A 297 -14.82 10.06 17.17
N THR A 298 -15.35 11.08 16.48
CA THR A 298 -14.58 11.99 15.61
C THR A 298 -13.37 12.63 16.28
N ASN A 299 -13.45 12.91 17.59
CA ASN A 299 -12.37 13.49 18.38
C ASN A 299 -11.21 12.53 18.72
N LEU A 300 -11.40 11.22 18.49
CA LEU A 300 -10.41 10.15 18.71
C LEU A 300 -9.98 9.45 17.40
N ARG A 301 -10.50 9.89 16.25
CA ARG A 301 -10.09 9.40 14.92
C ARG A 301 -8.74 9.95 14.51
#